data_AF-A0A7V9H2L6-F1
#
_entry.id   AF-A0A7V9H2L6-F1
#
_cell.length_a   1.000
_cell.length_b   1.000
_cell.length_c   1.000
_cell.angle_alpha   90.00
_cell.angle_beta   90.00
_cell.angle_gamma   90.00
#
_symmetry.space_group_name_H-M   'P 1'
#
loop_
_entity.id
_entity.type
_entity.pdbx_description
1 polymer ?
#
loop_
_entity_poly.entity_id
_entity_poly.type
_entity_poly.pdbx_seq_one_letter_code
_entity_poly.pdbx_strand_id
1 'polypeptide(L)'
;AAGYRFEAWAEAFPQEAARFRIRGVDYAWPGGESGRDLAARTEKEIDRILESHRRDGGTVVVVSHGGALAWIIAHLLGEPDGEWPHSYARLDNCSITEAEIPPNGSGPARFLYTNEVGHLSSDPDEEAATGGDPVD
;
A
#
# COMPACT_ATOMS: atom_id res chain seq x y z
N ALA A 1 -7.06 15.63 -1.47
CA ALA A 1 -8.03 16.45 -2.23
C ALA A 1 -7.84 16.22 -3.73
N ALA A 2 -8.80 15.59 -4.40
CA ALA A 2 -8.70 15.33 -5.83
C ALA A 2 -8.66 16.65 -6.63
N GLY A 3 -7.76 16.75 -7.60
CA GLY A 3 -7.63 17.94 -8.46
C GLY A 3 -6.89 19.13 -7.85
N TYR A 4 -6.38 19.01 -6.61
CA TYR A 4 -5.58 20.05 -5.96
C TYR A 4 -4.16 19.55 -5.71
N ARG A 5 -3.18 20.46 -5.79
CA ARG A 5 -1.92 20.29 -5.05
C ARG A 5 -2.22 20.35 -3.55
N PHE A 6 -1.55 19.55 -2.75
CA PHE A 6 -1.88 19.43 -1.33
C PHE A 6 -1.71 20.76 -0.58
N GLU A 7 -0.66 21.51 -0.89
CA GLU A 7 -0.37 22.82 -0.31
C GLU A 7 -1.46 23.84 -0.65
N ALA A 8 -1.87 23.90 -1.92
CA ALA A 8 -2.92 24.79 -2.38
C ALA A 8 -4.28 24.46 -1.74
N TRP A 9 -4.57 23.18 -1.53
CA TRP A 9 -5.76 22.75 -0.79
C TRP A 9 -5.69 23.17 0.68
N ALA A 10 -4.54 22.99 1.34
CA ALA A 10 -4.38 23.35 2.75
C ALA A 10 -4.51 24.86 2.99
N GLU A 11 -4.04 25.68 2.05
CA GLU A 11 -4.22 27.13 2.07
C GLU A 11 -5.68 27.55 1.84
N ALA A 12 -6.34 26.94 0.85
CA ALA A 12 -7.73 27.25 0.53
C ALA A 12 -8.72 26.76 1.61
N PHE A 13 -8.40 25.70 2.34
CA PHE A 13 -9.28 25.05 3.32
C PHE A 13 -8.57 24.78 4.66
N PRO A 14 -8.12 25.82 5.39
CA PRO A 14 -7.24 25.65 6.56
C PRO A 14 -7.90 24.90 7.72
N GLN A 15 -9.22 25.04 7.89
CA GLN A 15 -9.97 24.31 8.91
C GLN A 15 -10.07 22.82 8.60
N GLU A 16 -10.26 22.46 7.32
CA GLU A 16 -10.24 21.06 6.89
C GLU A 16 -8.84 20.46 7.01
N ALA A 17 -7.81 21.21 6.63
CA ALA A 17 -6.43 20.76 6.81
C ALA A 17 -6.08 20.49 8.28
N ALA A 18 -6.58 21.32 9.21
CA ALA A 18 -6.45 21.07 10.64
C ALA A 18 -7.20 19.81 11.08
N ARG A 19 -8.44 19.60 10.59
CA ARG A 19 -9.20 18.37 10.84
C ARG A 19 -8.48 17.13 10.32
N PHE A 20 -7.95 17.17 9.10
CA PHE A 20 -7.18 16.10 8.49
C PHE A 20 -6.00 15.69 9.35
N ARG A 21 -5.18 16.67 9.81
CA ARG A 21 -4.04 16.39 10.68
C ARG A 21 -4.42 15.76 12.02
N ILE A 22 -5.51 16.21 12.63
CA ILE A 22 -5.94 15.72 13.95
C ILE A 22 -6.60 14.34 13.86
N ARG A 23 -7.41 14.12 12.82
CA ARG A 23 -8.20 12.91 12.65
C ARG A 23 -7.41 11.77 12.01
N GLY A 24 -6.33 12.06 11.26
CA GLY A 24 -5.47 11.04 10.68
C GLY A 24 -6.27 10.04 9.82
N VAL A 25 -6.15 8.75 10.13
CA VAL A 25 -6.88 7.68 9.43
C VAL A 25 -8.41 7.79 9.53
N ASP A 26 -8.92 8.47 10.55
CA ASP A 26 -10.35 8.71 10.76
C ASP A 26 -10.89 9.91 9.97
N TYR A 27 -10.02 10.67 9.29
CA TYR A 27 -10.48 11.77 8.46
C TYR A 27 -11.13 11.25 7.19
N ALA A 28 -12.44 11.44 7.06
CA ALA A 28 -13.16 11.20 5.81
C ALA A 28 -13.10 12.44 4.92
N TRP A 29 -12.60 12.28 3.68
CA TRP A 29 -12.64 13.36 2.69
C TRP A 29 -14.10 13.70 2.33
N PRO A 30 -14.47 14.98 2.14
CA PRO A 30 -15.81 15.34 1.68
C PRO A 30 -16.16 14.64 0.35
N GLY A 31 -17.19 13.78 0.37
CA GLY A 31 -17.59 12.97 -0.78
C GLY A 31 -16.64 11.81 -1.13
N GLY A 32 -15.64 11.55 -0.29
CA GLY A 32 -14.65 10.49 -0.45
C GLY A 32 -14.63 9.54 0.74
N GLU A 33 -13.53 8.81 0.86
CA GLU A 33 -13.31 7.79 1.88
C GLU A 33 -12.38 8.29 3.00
N SER A 34 -12.41 7.64 4.15
CA SER A 34 -11.38 7.75 5.19
C SER A 34 -10.24 6.75 4.95
N GLY A 35 -9.16 6.88 5.74
CA GLY A 35 -8.10 5.86 5.74
C GLY A 35 -8.62 4.49 6.19
N ARG A 36 -9.56 4.46 7.13
CA ARG A 36 -10.20 3.20 7.57
C ARG A 36 -11.06 2.56 6.50
N ASP A 37 -11.81 3.36 5.76
CA ASP A 37 -12.65 2.86 4.66
C ASP A 37 -11.76 2.24 3.57
N LEU A 38 -10.64 2.90 3.25
CA LEU A 38 -9.63 2.40 2.33
C LEU A 38 -9.04 1.06 2.82
N ALA A 39 -8.57 1.02 4.07
CA ALA A 39 -7.99 -0.17 4.70
C ALA A 39 -8.95 -1.37 4.60
N ALA A 40 -10.18 -1.20 5.13
CA ALA A 40 -11.19 -2.24 5.18
C ALA A 40 -11.57 -2.80 3.80
N ARG A 41 -11.66 -1.95 2.77
CA ARG A 41 -11.97 -2.44 1.41
C ARG A 41 -10.78 -3.12 0.75
N THR A 42 -9.54 -2.68 1.02
CA THR A 42 -8.35 -3.31 0.43
C THR A 42 -8.03 -4.66 1.06
N GLU A 43 -8.11 -4.76 2.38
CA GLU A 43 -7.91 -6.00 3.13
C GLU A 43 -8.90 -7.07 2.69
N LYS A 44 -10.20 -6.72 2.67
CA LYS A 44 -11.27 -7.61 2.22
C LYS A 44 -11.03 -8.14 0.80
N GLU A 45 -10.55 -7.29 -0.10
CA GLU A 45 -10.32 -7.71 -1.49
C GLU A 45 -9.09 -8.64 -1.59
N ILE A 46 -8.03 -8.38 -0.82
CA ILE A 46 -6.87 -9.27 -0.77
C ILE A 46 -7.24 -10.62 -0.17
N ASP A 47 -7.99 -10.66 0.93
CA ASP A 47 -8.48 -11.92 1.51
C ASP A 47 -9.28 -12.75 0.50
N ARG A 48 -10.12 -12.07 -0.28
CA ARG A 48 -10.89 -12.70 -1.36
C ARG A 48 -9.99 -13.28 -2.45
N ILE A 49 -8.97 -12.54 -2.89
CA ILE A 49 -8.01 -12.98 -3.90
C ILE A 49 -7.25 -14.22 -3.39
N LEU A 50 -6.75 -14.16 -2.15
CA LEU A 50 -6.02 -15.27 -1.53
C LEU A 50 -6.88 -16.54 -1.44
N GLU A 51 -8.13 -16.43 -0.97
CA GLU A 51 -9.03 -17.59 -0.89
C GLU A 51 -9.38 -18.14 -2.27
N SER A 52 -9.56 -17.28 -3.28
CA SER A 52 -9.91 -17.71 -4.64
C SER A 52 -8.79 -18.50 -5.33
N HIS A 53 -7.52 -18.24 -4.99
CA HIS A 53 -6.35 -18.85 -5.61
C HIS A 53 -5.62 -19.87 -4.73
N ARG A 54 -6.15 -20.17 -3.53
CA ARG A 54 -5.51 -21.02 -2.53
C ARG A 54 -5.15 -22.42 -3.01
N ARG A 55 -5.85 -22.96 -4.01
CA ARG A 55 -5.67 -24.33 -4.53
C ARG A 55 -4.86 -24.42 -5.81
N ASP A 56 -4.65 -23.30 -6.48
CA ASP A 56 -4.10 -23.28 -7.84
C ASP A 56 -2.57 -23.22 -7.86
N GLY A 57 -1.94 -22.93 -6.70
CA GLY A 57 -0.48 -22.96 -6.52
C GLY A 57 0.29 -22.00 -7.44
N GLY A 58 -0.37 -20.94 -7.92
CA GLY A 58 0.17 -20.00 -8.90
C GLY A 58 0.44 -18.60 -8.36
N THR A 59 0.89 -17.73 -9.25
CA THR A 59 1.18 -16.32 -8.97
C THR A 59 0.00 -15.43 -9.35
N VAL A 60 -0.33 -14.47 -8.48
CA VAL A 60 -1.31 -13.41 -8.76
C VAL A 60 -0.59 -12.07 -8.84
N VAL A 61 -0.94 -11.27 -9.85
CA VAL A 61 -0.47 -9.88 -9.97
C VAL A 61 -1.58 -8.93 -9.55
N VAL A 62 -1.28 -8.04 -8.61
CA VAL A 62 -2.19 -6.97 -8.16
C VAL A 62 -1.64 -5.62 -8.62
N VAL A 63 -2.42 -4.89 -9.41
CA VAL A 63 -2.07 -3.53 -9.86
C VAL A 63 -2.96 -2.53 -9.13
N SER A 64 -2.35 -1.57 -8.43
CA SER A 64 -3.07 -0.62 -7.57
C SER A 64 -2.27 0.69 -7.39
N HIS A 65 -2.62 1.47 -6.37
CA HIS A 65 -1.99 2.74 -6.03
C HIS A 65 -1.25 2.65 -4.69
N GLY A 66 -0.22 3.49 -4.50
CA GLY A 66 0.65 3.44 -3.31
C GLY A 66 -0.08 3.42 -1.97
N GLY A 67 -1.12 4.24 -1.77
CA GLY A 67 -1.90 4.24 -0.54
C GLY A 67 -2.66 2.93 -0.28
N ALA A 68 -3.23 2.33 -1.33
CA ALA A 68 -3.92 1.04 -1.22
C ALA A 68 -2.92 -0.11 -1.02
N LEU A 69 -1.80 -0.10 -1.76
CA LEU A 69 -0.73 -1.09 -1.63
C LEU A 69 -0.11 -1.06 -0.24
N ALA A 70 0.05 0.10 0.39
CA ALA A 70 0.58 0.20 1.75
C ALA A 70 -0.30 -0.51 2.78
N TRP A 71 -1.64 -0.37 2.68
CA TRP A 71 -2.58 -1.11 3.54
C TRP A 71 -2.57 -2.61 3.25
N ILE A 72 -2.47 -2.99 1.98
CA ILE A 72 -2.33 -4.40 1.58
C ILE A 72 -1.06 -5.02 2.17
N ILE A 73 0.07 -4.32 2.10
CA ILE A 73 1.35 -4.79 2.65
C ILE A 73 1.25 -4.95 4.17
N ALA A 74 0.71 -3.95 4.88
CA ALA A 74 0.52 -4.01 6.33
C ALA A 74 -0.36 -5.21 6.74
N HIS A 75 -1.48 -5.42 6.04
CA HIS A 75 -2.38 -6.55 6.25
C HIS A 75 -1.70 -7.89 6.04
N LEU A 76 -0.94 -8.02 4.94
CA LEU A 76 -0.19 -9.24 4.65
C LEU A 76 0.92 -9.51 5.67
N LEU A 77 1.48 -8.49 6.32
CA LEU A 77 2.44 -8.63 7.42
C LEU A 77 1.77 -8.90 8.78
N GLY A 78 0.44 -8.82 8.86
CA GLY A 78 -0.29 -8.94 10.11
C GLY A 78 -0.05 -7.78 11.08
N GLU A 79 0.32 -6.61 10.56
CA GLU A 79 0.48 -5.39 11.36
C GLU A 79 -0.88 -4.90 11.87
N PRO A 80 -0.93 -4.29 13.07
CA PRO A 80 -2.19 -3.85 13.65
C PRO A 80 -2.76 -2.63 12.91
N ASP A 81 -4.08 -2.64 12.73
CA ASP A 81 -4.81 -1.47 12.23
C ASP A 81 -4.79 -0.32 13.24
N GLY A 82 -4.81 0.91 12.74
CA GLY A 82 -5.07 2.08 13.59
C GLY A 82 -4.31 3.34 13.19
N GLU A 83 -3.21 3.17 12.48
CA GLU A 83 -2.41 4.27 11.93
C GLU A 83 -2.14 4.04 10.45
N TRP A 84 -1.86 5.12 9.73
CA TRP A 84 -1.53 5.00 8.31
C TRP A 84 -0.19 4.26 8.16
N PRO A 85 -0.07 3.26 7.27
CA PRO A 85 1.13 2.44 7.10
C PRO A 85 2.25 3.21 6.40
N HIS A 86 2.81 4.21 7.07
CA HIS A 86 3.78 5.14 6.49
C HIS A 86 5.07 4.43 6.01
N SER A 87 5.50 3.38 6.71
CA SER A 87 6.67 2.57 6.34
C SER A 87 6.54 1.91 4.97
N TYR A 88 5.30 1.63 4.52
CA TYR A 88 5.02 0.96 3.25
C TYR A 88 4.44 1.91 2.18
N ALA A 89 4.28 3.20 2.52
CA ALA A 89 3.65 4.18 1.65
C ALA A 89 4.59 4.79 0.60
N ARG A 90 5.90 4.49 0.67
CA ARG A 90 6.91 4.96 -0.29
C ARG A 90 7.14 3.91 -1.37
N LEU A 91 6.21 3.87 -2.32
CA LEU A 91 6.31 3.03 -3.52
C LEU A 91 6.48 3.93 -4.74
N ASP A 92 7.55 3.71 -5.49
CA ASP A 92 7.85 4.35 -6.75
C ASP A 92 6.86 3.93 -7.84
N ASN A 93 6.70 4.79 -8.86
CA ASN A 93 5.81 4.49 -9.96
C ASN A 93 6.29 3.26 -10.72
N CYS A 94 5.36 2.35 -10.98
CA CYS A 94 5.61 1.07 -11.65
C CYS A 94 6.57 0.15 -10.89
N SER A 95 6.83 0.37 -9.60
CA SER A 95 7.66 -0.56 -8.84
C SER A 95 6.97 -1.91 -8.62
N ILE A 96 7.78 -2.95 -8.43
CA ILE A 96 7.34 -4.31 -8.18
C ILE A 96 7.63 -4.66 -6.72
N THR A 97 6.62 -5.17 -6.03
CA THR A 97 6.74 -5.75 -4.69
C THR A 97 6.23 -7.19 -4.76
N GLU A 98 7.06 -8.13 -4.35
CA GLU A 98 6.77 -9.57 -4.43
C GLU A 98 6.73 -10.18 -3.03
N ALA A 99 5.69 -10.96 -2.75
CA ALA A 99 5.51 -11.65 -1.48
C ALA A 99 5.05 -13.09 -1.69
N GLU A 100 5.65 -14.00 -0.92
CA GLU A 100 5.20 -15.36 -0.79
C GLU A 100 4.14 -15.48 0.30
N ILE A 101 3.00 -16.07 -0.06
CA ILE A 101 1.91 -16.34 0.85
C ILE A 101 2.12 -17.71 1.51
N PRO A 102 1.92 -17.84 2.84
CA PRO A 102 2.07 -19.12 3.52
C PRO A 102 1.17 -20.22 2.91
N PRO A 103 1.63 -21.49 2.83
CA PRO A 103 0.90 -22.57 2.16
C PRO A 103 -0.49 -22.86 2.73
N ASN A 104 -0.69 -22.55 4.02
CA ASN A 104 -1.96 -22.70 4.72
C ASN A 104 -2.80 -21.41 4.70
N GLY A 105 -2.33 -20.34 4.07
CA GLY A 105 -2.98 -19.02 4.05
C GLY A 105 -3.07 -18.38 5.44
N SER A 106 -2.30 -18.85 6.41
CA SER A 106 -2.34 -18.36 7.80
C SER A 106 -0.97 -17.87 8.23
N GLY A 107 -0.93 -16.66 8.78
CA GLY A 107 0.29 -15.99 9.21
C GLY A 107 0.79 -14.96 8.20
N PRO A 108 1.84 -14.20 8.56
CA PRO A 108 2.35 -13.13 7.74
C PRO A 108 3.00 -13.65 6.45
N ALA A 109 2.85 -12.89 5.37
CA ALA A 109 3.52 -13.11 4.11
C ALA A 109 5.03 -12.82 4.24
N ARG A 110 5.82 -13.50 3.41
CA ARG A 110 7.27 -13.27 3.29
C ARG A 110 7.54 -12.42 2.06
N PHE A 111 7.95 -11.17 2.27
CA PHE A 111 8.33 -10.29 1.17
C PHE A 111 9.72 -10.67 0.63
N LEU A 112 9.80 -10.90 -0.68
CA LEU A 112 11.04 -11.24 -1.38
C LEU A 112 11.76 -9.97 -1.85
N TYR A 113 10.98 -9.05 -2.40
CA TYR A 113 11.43 -7.77 -2.93
C TYR A 113 10.37 -6.72 -2.60
N THR A 114 10.83 -5.49 -2.32
CA THR A 114 9.93 -4.35 -2.12
C THR A 114 10.42 -3.18 -2.96
N ASN A 115 9.49 -2.48 -3.60
CA ASN A 115 9.76 -1.27 -4.37
C ASN A 115 10.86 -1.42 -5.45
N GLU A 116 10.87 -2.55 -6.16
CA GLU A 116 11.85 -2.87 -7.20
C GLU A 116 11.56 -2.10 -8.50
N VAL A 117 12.56 -1.43 -9.08
CA VAL A 117 12.42 -0.59 -10.29
C VAL A 117 13.51 -0.83 -11.35
N GLY A 118 14.34 -1.84 -11.20
CA GLY A 118 15.44 -2.17 -12.11
C GLY A 118 14.97 -2.42 -13.54
N HIS A 119 13.76 -2.93 -13.73
CA HIS A 119 13.14 -3.05 -15.06
C HIS A 119 12.86 -1.70 -15.74
N LEU A 120 12.91 -0.58 -15.01
CA LEU A 120 12.82 0.78 -15.55
C LEU A 120 14.21 1.38 -15.84
N SER A 121 15.30 0.71 -15.44
CA SER A 121 16.64 1.20 -15.73
C SER A 121 16.89 1.23 -17.23
N SER A 122 17.62 2.26 -17.67
CA SER A 122 18.18 2.33 -19.02
C SER A 122 19.36 1.39 -19.23
N ASP A 123 19.92 0.83 -18.15
CA ASP A 123 21.00 -0.16 -18.18
C ASP A 123 20.44 -1.54 -17.78
N PRO A 124 20.30 -2.49 -18.72
CA PRO A 124 19.69 -3.79 -18.46
C PRO A 124 20.51 -4.69 -17.54
N ASP A 125 21.79 -4.36 -17.31
CA ASP A 125 22.69 -5.09 -16.41
C ASP A 125 22.82 -4.40 -15.03
N GLU A 126 22.15 -3.27 -14.80
CA GLU A 126 22.02 -2.67 -13.47
C GLU A 126 21.18 -3.63 -12.61
N GLU A 127 21.83 -4.29 -11.64
CA GLU A 127 21.13 -5.16 -10.70
C GLU A 127 19.92 -4.41 -10.14
N ALA A 128 18.78 -5.12 -10.11
CA ALA A 128 17.57 -4.70 -9.41
C ALA A 128 18.01 -4.02 -8.12
N ALA A 129 17.76 -2.71 -8.01
CA ALA A 129 17.97 -2.02 -6.75
C ALA A 129 17.05 -2.76 -5.79
N THR A 130 17.63 -3.66 -4.99
CA THR A 130 16.94 -4.25 -3.86
C THR A 130 16.59 -3.03 -3.04
N GLY A 131 15.32 -2.58 -3.16
CA GLY A 131 14.79 -1.48 -2.38
C GLY A 131 15.27 -1.75 -0.97
N GLY A 132 15.98 -0.76 -0.39
CA GLY A 132 16.62 -0.92 0.90
C GLY A 132 15.68 -1.60 1.89
N ASP A 133 16.24 -2.38 2.82
CA ASP A 133 15.48 -3.13 3.81
C ASP A 133 14.22 -2.34 4.23
N PRO A 134 13.03 -2.97 4.26
CA PRO A 134 11.77 -2.28 4.57
C PRO A 134 11.70 -1.77 6.03
N VAL A 135 12.83 -1.72 6.72
CA VAL A 135 13.01 -1.48 8.14
C VAL A 135 14.41 -0.92 8.36
N ASP A 136 14.50 0.41 8.34
CA ASP A 136 15.33 1.19 9.25
C ASP A 136 14.49 2.38 9.77
#